data_AF-E5VMK3-F1
#
_entry.id   AF-E5VMK3-F1
#
_cell.length_a   1.000
_cell.length_b   1.000
_cell.length_c   1.000
_cell.angle_alpha   90.00
_cell.angle_beta   90.00
_cell.angle_gamma   90.00
#
_symmetry.space_group_name_H-M   'P 1'
#
loop_
_entity.id
_entity.type
_entity.pdbx_description
1 polymer ?
#
loop_
_entity_poly.entity_id
_entity_poly.type
_entity_poly.pdbx_seq_one_letter_code
_entity_poly.pdbx_strand_id
1 'polypeptide(L)'
;MENYIASLEKEISLIENGFKEEEKRALSDYRSNDKEFVKKLAFSAYNSNTYQVRMYGVFLFGYLSEQNDILTFMRDEVSKDDNWRVQEVLAKAFDEFCKNTGYEKSTSDH
;
A
#
# COMPACT_ATOMS: atom_id res chain seq x y z
N MET A 1 -0.43 -8.62 -15.36
CA MET A 1 -0.07 -7.57 -14.38
C MET A 1 -0.01 -6.22 -15.06
N GLU A 2 0.77 -6.06 -16.13
CA GLU A 2 0.88 -4.80 -16.90
C GLU A 2 -0.46 -4.22 -17.33
N ASN A 3 -1.34 -5.01 -17.96
CA ASN A 3 -2.69 -4.55 -18.36
C ASN A 3 -3.52 -4.05 -17.17
N TYR A 4 -3.32 -4.61 -15.98
CA TYR A 4 -4.04 -4.20 -14.79
C TYR A 4 -3.50 -2.87 -14.25
N ILE A 5 -2.17 -2.72 -14.17
CA ILE A 5 -1.55 -1.44 -13.79
C ILE A 5 -1.97 -0.34 -14.77
N ALA A 6 -1.96 -0.60 -16.08
CA ALA A 6 -2.41 0.36 -17.08
C ALA A 6 -3.90 0.75 -16.89
N SER A 7 -4.77 -0.19 -16.50
CA SER A 7 -6.16 0.15 -16.15
C SER A 7 -6.25 0.99 -14.88
N LEU A 8 -5.44 0.70 -13.84
CA LEU A 8 -5.39 1.49 -12.62
C LEU A 8 -4.89 2.91 -12.89
N GLU A 9 -3.85 3.06 -13.72
CA GLU A 9 -3.36 4.36 -14.15
C GLU A 9 -4.48 5.15 -14.81
N LYS A 10 -5.24 4.56 -15.73
CA LYS A 10 -6.35 5.23 -16.39
C LYS A 10 -7.52 5.58 -15.46
N GLU A 11 -7.88 4.69 -14.54
CA GLU A 11 -9.02 4.86 -13.64
C GLU A 11 -8.72 5.85 -12.51
N ILE A 12 -7.52 5.74 -11.91
CA ILE A 12 -7.18 6.40 -10.65
C ILE A 12 -6.39 7.70 -10.92
N SER A 13 -5.78 7.90 -12.09
CA SER A 13 -5.15 9.20 -12.42
C SER A 13 -6.14 10.38 -12.41
N LEU A 14 -7.43 10.09 -12.58
CA LEU A 14 -8.51 11.08 -12.59
C LEU A 14 -8.90 11.54 -11.18
N ILE A 15 -8.35 10.92 -10.14
CA ILE A 15 -8.63 11.26 -8.75
C ILE A 15 -7.70 12.39 -8.33
N GLU A 16 -8.28 13.58 -8.20
CA GLU A 16 -7.54 14.79 -7.85
C GLU A 16 -7.43 15.01 -6.34
N ASN A 17 -8.34 14.43 -5.55
CA ASN A 17 -8.47 14.70 -4.12
C ASN A 17 -8.74 13.44 -3.28
N GLY A 18 -8.04 13.36 -2.15
CA GLY A 18 -8.19 12.26 -1.20
C GLY A 18 -7.35 11.02 -1.56
N PHE A 19 -7.65 9.92 -0.85
CA PHE A 19 -6.95 8.64 -0.97
C PHE A 19 -7.90 7.43 -0.83
N LYS A 20 -9.22 7.68 -0.71
CA LYS A 20 -10.21 6.66 -0.31
C LYS A 20 -10.46 5.63 -1.39
N GLU A 21 -10.39 6.02 -2.67
CA GLU A 21 -10.62 5.10 -3.77
C GLU A 21 -9.40 4.18 -3.97
N GLU A 22 -8.19 4.74 -3.83
CA GLU A 22 -6.94 3.99 -3.80
C GLU A 22 -6.95 2.96 -2.66
N GLU A 23 -7.31 3.39 -1.45
CA GLU A 23 -7.42 2.54 -0.27
C GLU A 23 -8.46 1.43 -0.47
N LYS A 24 -9.66 1.78 -0.92
CA LYS A 24 -10.74 0.82 -1.16
C LYS A 24 -10.37 -0.21 -2.22
N ARG A 25 -9.71 0.21 -3.30
CA ARG A 25 -9.28 -0.70 -4.37
C ARG A 25 -8.16 -1.61 -3.87
N ALA A 26 -7.17 -1.07 -3.17
CA ALA A 26 -6.09 -1.84 -2.55
C ALA A 26 -6.64 -2.90 -1.58
N LEU A 27 -7.59 -2.53 -0.72
CA LEU A 27 -8.20 -3.45 0.23
C LEU A 27 -8.99 -4.56 -0.47
N SER A 28 -9.71 -4.23 -1.54
CA SER A 28 -10.42 -5.22 -2.37
C SER A 28 -9.46 -6.24 -2.98
N ASP A 29 -8.36 -5.76 -3.57
CA ASP A 29 -7.36 -6.61 -4.22
C ASP A 29 -6.60 -7.46 -3.21
N TYR A 30 -6.26 -6.91 -2.05
CA TYR A 30 -5.66 -7.65 -0.94
C TYR A 30 -6.55 -8.80 -0.45
N ARG A 31 -7.86 -8.57 -0.32
CA ARG A 31 -8.82 -9.58 0.15
C ARG A 31 -9.15 -10.65 -0.88
N SER A 32 -9.05 -10.31 -2.17
CA SER A 32 -9.52 -11.17 -3.27
C SER A 32 -8.42 -12.03 -3.88
N ASN A 33 -7.15 -11.82 -3.50
CA ASN A 33 -5.99 -12.51 -4.07
C ASN A 33 -5.07 -13.04 -2.96
N ASP A 34 -4.16 -13.95 -3.32
CA ASP A 34 -3.16 -14.46 -2.38
C ASP A 34 -2.04 -13.43 -2.09
N LYS A 35 -1.38 -13.57 -0.94
CA LYS A 35 -0.34 -12.63 -0.48
C LYS A 35 0.84 -12.50 -1.46
N GLU A 36 1.19 -13.56 -2.21
CA GLU A 36 2.31 -13.52 -3.16
C GLU A 36 1.95 -12.71 -4.41
N PHE A 37 0.74 -12.91 -4.93
CA PHE A 37 0.20 -12.09 -6.02
C PHE A 37 0.11 -10.62 -5.62
N VAL A 38 -0.48 -10.33 -4.46
CA VAL A 38 -0.65 -8.95 -3.98
C VAL A 38 0.70 -8.27 -3.77
N LYS A 39 1.70 -9.00 -3.28
CA LYS A 39 3.07 -8.48 -3.14
C LYS A 39 3.66 -8.06 -4.49
N LYS A 40 3.58 -8.92 -5.51
CA LYS A 40 4.05 -8.59 -6.87
C LYS A 40 3.30 -7.39 -7.44
N LEU A 41 1.99 -7.32 -7.18
CA LEU A 41 1.15 -6.20 -7.59
C LEU A 41 1.55 -4.88 -6.91
N ALA A 42 1.83 -4.89 -5.60
CA ALA A 42 2.26 -3.73 -4.85
C ALA A 42 3.58 -3.14 -5.39
N PHE A 43 4.59 -4.00 -5.62
CA PHE A 43 5.84 -3.57 -6.24
C PHE A 43 5.65 -3.04 -7.66
N SER A 44 4.80 -3.68 -8.46
CA SER A 44 4.54 -3.23 -9.82
C SER A 44 3.82 -1.89 -9.86
N ALA A 45 2.86 -1.66 -8.97
CA ALA A 45 2.14 -0.40 -8.84
C ALA A 45 3.04 0.73 -8.34
N TYR A 46 3.93 0.44 -7.38
CA TYR A 46 4.83 1.45 -6.83
C TYR A 46 5.86 1.97 -7.86
N ASN A 47 6.21 1.16 -8.87
CA ASN A 47 7.06 1.59 -9.98
C ASN A 47 6.34 2.47 -11.03
N SER A 48 5.06 2.80 -10.84
CA SER A 48 4.33 3.69 -11.75
C SER A 48 4.77 5.15 -11.60
N ASN A 49 4.81 5.87 -12.72
CA ASN A 49 5.01 7.32 -12.72
C ASN A 49 3.79 8.08 -12.17
N THR A 50 2.62 7.45 -12.09
CA THR A 50 1.38 8.04 -11.58
C THR A 50 1.33 7.94 -10.07
N TYR A 51 1.41 9.08 -9.36
CA TYR A 51 1.49 9.07 -7.90
C TYR A 51 0.26 8.43 -7.24
N GLN A 52 -0.94 8.52 -7.83
CA GLN A 52 -2.13 7.85 -7.32
C GLN A 52 -1.99 6.32 -7.35
N VAL A 53 -1.33 5.78 -8.38
CA VAL A 53 -1.05 4.34 -8.48
C VAL A 53 0.03 3.94 -7.48
N ARG A 54 1.01 4.81 -7.22
CA ARG A 54 1.97 4.60 -6.13
C ARG A 54 1.28 4.59 -4.77
N MET A 55 0.36 5.52 -4.50
CA MET A 55 -0.45 5.53 -3.26
C MET A 55 -1.21 4.20 -3.08
N TYR A 56 -1.86 3.71 -4.14
CA TYR A 56 -2.48 2.38 -4.14
C TYR A 56 -1.47 1.26 -3.78
N GLY A 57 -0.27 1.29 -4.35
CA GLY A 57 0.81 0.36 -4.01
C GLY A 57 1.23 0.43 -2.54
N VAL A 58 1.30 1.63 -1.97
CA VAL A 58 1.65 1.83 -0.56
C VAL A 58 0.56 1.31 0.39
N PHE A 59 -0.72 1.43 0.04
CA PHE A 59 -1.78 0.77 0.81
C PHE A 59 -1.62 -0.76 0.82
N LEU A 60 -1.30 -1.36 -0.32
CA LEU A 60 -1.02 -2.81 -0.39
C LEU A 60 0.18 -3.19 0.48
N PHE A 61 1.25 -2.39 0.48
CA PHE A 61 2.38 -2.62 1.40
C PHE A 61 1.95 -2.54 2.86
N GLY A 62 1.09 -1.58 3.22
CA GLY A 62 0.49 -1.49 4.54
C GLY A 62 -0.24 -2.75 4.97
N TYR A 63 -1.05 -3.35 4.10
CA TYR A 63 -1.75 -4.61 4.40
C TYR A 63 -0.83 -5.84 4.46
N LEU A 64 0.33 -5.78 3.80
CA LEU A 64 1.35 -6.84 3.79
C LEU A 64 2.46 -6.64 4.82
N SER A 65 2.39 -5.59 5.64
CA SER A 65 3.46 -5.09 6.50
C SER A 65 3.89 -6.04 7.63
N GLU A 66 3.12 -7.09 7.92
CA GLU A 66 3.56 -8.23 8.76
C GLU A 66 4.83 -8.90 8.22
N GLN A 67 5.07 -8.80 6.90
CA GLN A 67 6.29 -9.30 6.27
C GLN A 67 7.43 -8.29 6.46
N ASN A 68 8.48 -8.70 7.17
CA ASN A 68 9.63 -7.84 7.49
C ASN A 68 10.29 -7.18 6.28
N ASP A 69 10.31 -7.85 5.13
CA ASP A 69 10.89 -7.29 3.91
C ASP A 69 10.02 -6.17 3.31
N ILE A 70 8.69 -6.29 3.40
CA ILE A 70 7.75 -5.21 3.04
C ILE A 70 7.90 -4.02 3.98
N LEU A 71 7.95 -4.27 5.30
CA LEU A 71 8.14 -3.21 6.28
C LEU A 71 9.47 -2.46 6.06
N THR A 72 10.52 -3.20 5.76
CA THR A 72 11.84 -2.65 5.41
C THR A 72 11.76 -1.79 4.15
N PHE A 73 11.07 -2.27 3.11
CA PHE A 73 10.87 -1.52 1.87
C PHE A 73 10.08 -0.22 2.09
N MET A 74 9.02 -0.26 2.89
CA MET A 74 8.26 0.94 3.28
C MET A 74 9.14 1.97 3.99
N ARG A 75 10.00 1.52 4.91
CA ARG A 75 10.91 2.38 5.67
C ARG A 75 12.04 2.95 4.83
N ASP A 76 12.66 2.14 3.97
CA ASP A 76 13.90 2.50 3.31
C ASP A 76 13.69 3.06 1.91
N GLU A 77 12.66 2.61 1.18
CA GLU A 77 12.42 3.02 -0.21
C GLU A 77 11.22 3.93 -0.35
N VAL A 78 10.05 3.58 0.23
CA VAL A 78 8.85 4.42 0.10
C VAL A 78 9.02 5.76 0.83
N SER A 79 9.77 5.79 1.93
CA SER A 79 10.09 7.04 2.65
C SER A 79 10.88 8.07 1.84
N LYS A 80 11.43 7.66 0.69
CA LYS A 80 12.17 8.54 -0.24
C LYS A 80 11.29 9.07 -1.38
N ASP A 81 10.02 8.66 -1.49
CA ASP A 81 9.11 9.15 -2.52
C ASP A 81 8.99 10.68 -2.45
N ASP A 82 9.12 11.33 -3.60
CA ASP A 82 9.13 12.79 -3.73
C ASP A 82 7.74 13.41 -3.61
N ASN A 83 6.68 12.60 -3.75
CA ASN A 83 5.31 13.07 -3.68
C ASN A 83 4.79 13.05 -2.24
N TRP A 84 4.45 14.24 -1.73
CA TRP A 84 3.95 14.41 -0.36
C TRP A 84 2.67 13.60 -0.07
N ARG A 85 1.81 13.35 -1.06
CA ARG A 85 0.60 12.53 -0.87
C ARG A 85 0.93 11.06 -0.67
N VAL A 86 1.97 10.57 -1.34
CA VAL A 86 2.49 9.21 -1.11
C VAL A 86 3.04 9.09 0.30
N GLN A 87 3.75 10.11 0.80
CA GLN A 87 4.24 10.16 2.19
C GLN A 87 3.10 10.16 3.22
N GLU A 88 1.98 10.85 2.95
CA GLU A 88 0.80 10.78 3.82
C GLU A 88 0.20 9.37 3.87
N VAL A 89 0.13 8.68 2.74
CA VAL A 89 -0.35 7.30 2.68
C VAL A 89 0.62 6.36 3.39
N LEU A 90 1.94 6.57 3.27
CA LEU A 90 2.95 5.82 4.01
C LEU A 90 2.71 5.91 5.53
N ALA A 91 2.46 7.12 6.05
CA ALA A 91 2.17 7.32 7.47
C ALA A 91 0.90 6.54 7.91
N LYS A 92 -0.13 6.48 7.06
CA LYS A 92 -1.35 5.67 7.32
C LYS A 92 -1.06 4.18 7.31
N ALA A 93 -0.26 3.72 6.37
CA ALA A 93 0.13 2.32 6.25
C ALA A 93 0.95 1.86 7.48
N PHE A 94 1.80 2.73 8.03
CA PHE A 94 2.48 2.46 9.31
C PHE A 94 1.53 2.46 10.51
N ASP A 95 0.55 3.37 10.57
CA ASP A 95 -0.47 3.37 11.62
C ASP A 95 -1.29 2.06 11.60
N GLU A 96 -1.63 1.57 10.41
CA GLU A 96 -2.32 0.29 10.21
C GLU A 96 -1.46 -0.90 10.65
N PHE A 97 -0.17 -0.93 10.31
CA PHE A 97 0.77 -1.93 10.81
C PHE A 97 0.84 -1.94 12.34
N CYS A 98 0.97 -0.78 12.96
CA CYS A 98 1.04 -0.63 14.42
C CYS A 98 -0.24 -1.10 15.10
N LYS A 99 -1.41 -0.86 14.50
CA LYS A 99 -2.68 -1.40 15.00
C LYS A 99 -2.69 -2.92 14.93
N ASN A 100 -2.34 -3.50 13.80
CA ASN A 100 -2.42 -4.94 13.59
C ASN A 100 -1.41 -5.72 14.46
N THR A 101 -0.17 -5.21 14.59
CA THR A 101 0.88 -5.86 15.41
C THR A 101 0.83 -5.48 16.89
N GLY A 102 0.33 -4.28 17.21
CA GLY A 102 0.12 -3.81 18.58
C GLY A 102 -1.05 -4.51 19.27
N TYR A 103 -2.11 -4.85 18.51
CA TYR A 103 -3.24 -5.62 19.04
C TYR A 103 -2.80 -7.04 19.45
N GLU A 104 -1.97 -7.71 18.64
CA GLU A 104 -1.44 -9.04 18.98
C GLU A 104 -0.50 -9.04 20.20
N LYS A 105 0.25 -7.95 20.45
CA LYS A 105 1.09 -7.82 21.65
C LYS A 105 0.32 -7.46 22.93
N SER A 106 -0.93 -7.04 22.82
CA SER A 106 -1.73 -6.60 23.97
C SER A 106 -2.53 -7.72 24.67
N THR A 107 -2.48 -8.96 24.17
CA THR A 107 -3.22 -10.11 24.74
C THR A 107 -2.33 -11.24 25.26
N SER A 108 -1.04 -10.98 25.52
CA SER A 108 -0.13 -11.96 26.16
C SER A 108 0.49 -11.46 27.47
N ASP A 109 -0.28 -10.71 28.26
CA ASP A 109 -0.01 -10.52 29.69
C ASP A 109 -1.34 -10.54 30.46
N HIS A 110 -1.67 -11.74 31.01
CA HIS A 110 -2.37 -12.08 32.28
C HIS A 110 -3.19 -13.36 32.15
#